data_AF-A0AAJ6YNV6-F1
#
_entry.id   AF-A0AAJ6YNV6-F1
#
_cell.length_a   1.000
_cell.length_b   1.000
_cell.length_c   1.000
_cell.angle_alpha   90.00
_cell.angle_beta   90.00
_cell.angle_gamma   90.00
#
_symmetry.space_group_name_H-M   'P 1'
#
loop_
_entity.id
_entity.type
_entity.pdbx_description
1 polymer ?
#
loop_
_entity_poly.entity_id
_entity_poly.type
_entity_poly.pdbx_seq_one_letter_code
_entity_poly.pdbx_strand_id
1 'polypeptide(L)'
;MWMILHTDDGSPKSRFVVATGFASAFYGFPYLPSIVKLKVIARRGSHEDFSRLFQIRIHSIFAQRSMWLLIVICVVLFVVKVGFDRRRRSHKHYPPGPRGLPLIGNLLEIRRVIQKMGYDWAAWKYLSGLYGPVLRVQLALMEPLVIITGRTAVLDFLGRREFDGRPDGVELRLRSMGKQRGIVFNDGPEWIEQKRFALKVLKDFGFGTRTMEGLVLEDTHMLCSIISDKMLDKNINIQEFGEVTAMAVISSLWNLIAGKRCDLTKEDSEMLKILRVLNEAFRDGGVSNKLWRYIPFLHLIKPFCSGFSEKEKVTTTMSNYFLDEVAKHKETRISGQPRDLIDTYLDQIEFSDKEKTSSFDELQLIVLLKDLFSAGIETTSNLIGFAIVYLAKYPDVQTKLQYELDQVIGNIEVPRLENKHLLPYLNATIAEVSRLANVAPTTIAHRAVANCSILGYDVEKNWSVIGSLHSIHLDPDHWVDADSFRPERFIDQNGNFVDDPWLIPFGTGRRKCPGENLARISLFLFIASLMQKFRFSLAPKETAPCLLGVNGFTISPPRINIVIKSRSSDKA
;
A
#
# COMPACT_ATOMS: atom_id res chain seq x y z
N MET A 1 18.69 0.83 37.01
CA MET A 1 19.73 0.82 38.06
C MET A 1 19.29 -0.19 39.11
N TRP A 2 19.99 -1.32 39.23
CA TRP A 2 19.64 -2.40 40.14
C TRP A 2 20.28 -2.13 41.50
N MET A 3 19.51 -2.21 42.57
CA MET A 3 20.02 -2.10 43.94
C MET A 3 19.71 -3.40 44.68
N ILE A 4 20.77 -4.15 44.96
CA ILE A 4 20.78 -5.37 45.75
C ILE A 4 20.85 -4.94 47.22
N LEU A 5 19.94 -5.42 48.06
CA LEU A 5 20.06 -5.35 49.51
C LEU A 5 20.28 -6.76 50.05
N HIS A 6 21.43 -6.96 50.68
CA HIS A 6 21.68 -8.10 51.57
C HIS A 6 21.14 -7.76 52.96
N THR A 7 20.59 -8.77 53.64
CA THR A 7 20.30 -8.73 55.07
C THR A 7 21.05 -9.87 55.76
N ASP A 8 21.78 -9.52 56.83
CA ASP A 8 22.34 -10.45 57.79
C ASP A 8 21.20 -10.99 58.68
N ASP A 9 20.68 -12.16 58.35
CA ASP A 9 20.30 -13.22 59.30
C ASP A 9 19.76 -14.42 58.51
N GLY A 10 20.32 -15.60 58.73
CA GLY A 10 20.04 -16.80 57.96
C GLY A 10 18.69 -17.42 58.34
N SER A 11 17.66 -17.24 57.50
CA SER A 11 16.50 -18.15 57.45
C SER A 11 15.77 -18.13 56.09
N PRO A 12 15.12 -19.24 55.65
CA PRO A 12 14.59 -19.37 54.29
C PRO A 12 13.10 -18.98 54.12
N LYS A 13 12.78 -18.58 52.88
CA LYS A 13 11.52 -18.00 52.33
C LYS A 13 10.27 -18.90 52.35
N SER A 14 9.08 -18.27 52.46
CA SER A 14 7.87 -18.42 51.60
C SER A 14 6.73 -17.53 52.18
N ARG A 15 5.76 -16.90 51.51
CA ARG A 15 5.33 -16.66 50.11
C ARG A 15 4.22 -15.56 50.16
N PHE A 16 3.91 -14.96 49.00
CA PHE A 16 2.75 -14.11 48.64
C PHE A 16 2.80 -12.60 48.92
N VAL A 17 2.99 -11.82 47.84
CA VAL A 17 2.50 -10.45 47.74
C VAL A 17 1.68 -10.34 46.44
N VAL A 18 0.41 -9.98 46.61
CA VAL A 18 -0.57 -9.68 45.57
C VAL A 18 -0.26 -8.31 44.96
N ALA A 19 -0.17 -8.27 43.64
CA ALA A 19 0.00 -7.05 42.87
C ALA A 19 -1.32 -6.26 42.79
N THR A 20 -1.31 -5.03 43.29
CA THR A 20 -2.17 -3.91 42.89
C THR A 20 -1.22 -2.72 42.77
N GLY A 21 -0.99 -2.12 41.59
CA GLY A 21 -1.95 -1.42 40.74
C GLY A 21 -1.42 0.01 40.59
N PHE A 22 -0.41 0.21 39.76
CA PHE A 22 0.14 1.52 39.41
C PHE A 22 -0.79 2.21 38.41
N ALA A 23 -1.60 3.16 38.87
CA ALA A 23 -2.28 4.13 38.02
C ALA A 23 -2.57 5.41 38.81
N SER A 24 -1.58 6.29 38.97
CA SER A 24 -1.82 7.71 39.29
C SER A 24 -0.57 8.55 39.05
N ALA A 25 -0.32 8.90 37.79
CA ALA A 25 0.55 10.03 37.47
C ALA A 25 0.24 10.55 36.07
N PHE A 26 -0.92 11.18 35.87
CA PHE A 26 -1.14 12.16 34.80
C PHE A 26 -2.51 12.80 35.05
N TYR A 27 -2.55 13.85 35.86
CA TYR A 27 -3.44 15.01 35.72
C TYR A 27 -3.03 16.00 36.81
N GLY A 28 -2.11 16.89 36.45
CA GLY A 28 -1.82 18.08 37.24
C GLY A 28 -2.86 19.16 36.93
N PHE A 29 -3.58 19.61 37.95
CA PHE A 29 -4.15 20.95 38.05
C PHE A 29 -4.21 21.33 39.54
N PRO A 30 -3.69 22.50 39.94
CA PRO A 30 -3.82 23.00 41.31
C PRO A 30 -5.13 23.78 41.50
N TYR A 31 -5.51 23.97 42.78
CA TYR A 31 -6.63 24.78 43.31
C TYR A 31 -7.99 24.10 43.48
N LEU A 32 -8.30 23.67 44.72
CA LEU A 32 -9.16 24.45 45.64
C LEU A 32 -9.17 23.85 47.07
N PRO A 33 -9.11 24.67 48.14
CA PRO A 33 -9.21 24.23 49.52
C PRO A 33 -10.67 24.20 49.97
N SER A 34 -11.02 23.30 50.91
CA SER A 34 -11.98 23.48 52.03
C SER A 34 -12.55 22.12 52.47
N ILE A 35 -11.91 21.47 53.44
CA ILE A 35 -12.51 20.34 54.17
C ILE A 35 -13.48 20.94 55.20
N VAL A 36 -14.78 20.80 54.94
CA VAL A 36 -15.83 20.96 55.94
C VAL A 36 -15.72 19.80 56.93
N LYS A 37 -15.24 20.07 58.15
CA LYS A 37 -15.37 19.14 59.28
C LYS A 37 -16.84 19.13 59.74
N LEU A 38 -17.62 18.18 59.25
CA LEU A 38 -18.94 17.88 59.82
C LEU A 38 -18.78 16.83 60.93
N LYS A 39 -18.87 17.30 62.17
CA LYS A 39 -18.91 16.49 63.38
C LYS A 39 -20.36 15.99 63.53
N VAL A 40 -20.64 14.76 63.10
CA VAL A 40 -21.95 14.12 63.31
C VAL A 40 -21.87 13.24 64.55
N ILE A 41 -22.65 13.61 65.57
CA ILE A 41 -22.92 12.81 66.76
C ILE A 41 -24.07 11.86 66.41
N ALA A 42 -23.85 10.54 66.41
CA ALA A 42 -24.93 9.56 66.46
C ALA A 42 -24.50 8.25 67.16
N ARG A 43 -25.39 7.77 68.03
CA ARG A 43 -25.26 6.60 68.92
C ARG A 43 -25.17 5.27 68.16
N ARG A 44 -24.50 4.30 68.81
CA ARG A 44 -24.36 2.86 68.52
C ARG A 44 -25.37 2.27 67.50
N GLY A 45 -24.85 1.92 66.31
CA GLY A 45 -25.48 1.05 65.31
C GLY A 45 -24.71 1.09 63.98
N SER A 46 -23.99 0.00 63.65
CA SER A 46 -23.31 -0.32 62.36
C SER A 46 -22.63 0.85 61.60
N HIS A 47 -21.42 1.22 62.02
CA HIS A 47 -20.64 2.30 61.43
C HIS A 47 -20.02 1.97 60.06
N GLU A 48 -19.84 0.69 59.72
CA GLU A 48 -19.22 0.27 58.45
C GLU A 48 -20.18 0.26 57.26
N ASP A 49 -21.44 -0.17 57.45
CA ASP A 49 -22.42 -0.24 56.36
C ASP A 49 -22.92 1.15 55.92
N PHE A 50 -23.07 2.09 56.87
CA PHE A 50 -23.53 3.44 56.55
C PHE A 50 -22.45 4.27 55.82
N SER A 51 -21.17 4.10 56.20
CA SER A 51 -20.05 4.73 55.52
C SER A 51 -19.88 4.20 54.09
N ARG A 52 -20.01 2.87 53.89
CA ARG A 52 -20.00 2.25 52.55
C ARG A 52 -21.18 2.72 51.69
N LEU A 53 -22.41 2.72 52.21
CA LEU A 53 -23.58 3.17 51.48
C LEU A 53 -23.53 4.66 51.12
N PHE A 54 -22.98 5.50 51.99
CA PHE A 54 -22.82 6.94 51.75
C PHE A 54 -21.69 7.23 50.74
N GLN A 55 -20.56 6.52 50.82
CA GLN A 55 -19.50 6.60 49.81
C GLN A 55 -19.97 6.12 48.44
N ILE A 56 -20.78 5.05 48.37
CA ILE A 56 -21.38 4.55 47.12
C ILE A 56 -22.35 5.58 46.53
N ARG A 57 -23.20 6.22 47.35
CA ARG A 57 -24.11 7.28 46.90
C ARG A 57 -23.40 8.55 46.41
N ILE A 58 -22.32 8.96 47.07
CA ILE A 58 -21.52 10.11 46.62
C ILE A 58 -20.81 9.78 45.31
N HIS A 59 -20.20 8.59 45.19
CA HIS A 59 -19.59 8.15 43.92
C HIS A 59 -20.63 8.03 42.79
N SER A 60 -21.85 7.57 43.08
CA SER A 60 -22.91 7.50 42.06
C SER A 60 -23.40 8.88 41.62
N ILE A 61 -23.57 9.83 42.55
CA ILE A 61 -23.97 11.21 42.24
C ILE A 61 -22.86 11.95 41.48
N PHE A 62 -21.59 11.79 41.87
CA PHE A 62 -20.46 12.34 41.13
C PHE A 62 -20.32 11.70 39.75
N ALA A 63 -20.44 10.37 39.63
CA ALA A 63 -20.43 9.69 38.34
C ALA A 63 -21.59 10.14 37.44
N GLN A 64 -22.78 10.36 38.00
CA GLN A 64 -23.95 10.84 37.27
C GLN A 64 -23.77 12.29 36.81
N ARG A 65 -23.22 13.17 37.64
CA ARG A 65 -22.89 14.56 37.25
C ARG A 65 -21.81 14.61 36.18
N SER A 66 -20.76 13.80 36.31
CA SER A 66 -19.69 13.67 35.30
C SER A 66 -20.24 13.13 33.97
N MET A 67 -21.18 12.18 34.01
CA MET A 67 -21.84 11.64 32.83
C MET A 67 -22.69 12.69 32.11
N TRP A 68 -23.48 13.49 32.84
CA TRP A 68 -24.25 14.58 32.24
C TRP A 68 -23.36 15.65 31.62
N LEU A 69 -22.25 16.00 32.28
CA LEU A 69 -21.28 16.95 31.73
C LEU A 69 -20.69 16.44 30.40
N LEU A 70 -20.31 15.16 30.33
CA LEU A 70 -19.84 14.53 29.09
C LEU A 70 -20.89 14.53 27.98
N ILE A 71 -22.15 14.25 28.31
CA ILE A 71 -23.25 14.31 27.35
C ILE A 71 -23.42 15.72 26.80
N VAL A 72 -23.42 16.73 27.66
CA VAL A 72 -23.53 18.14 27.25
C VAL A 72 -22.36 18.53 26.34
N ILE A 73 -21.13 18.16 26.70
CA ILE A 73 -19.94 18.40 25.86
C ILE A 73 -20.10 17.73 24.49
N CYS A 74 -20.51 16.46 24.43
CA CYS A 74 -20.74 15.75 23.18
C CYS A 74 -21.82 16.42 22.31
N VAL A 75 -22.91 16.89 22.91
CA VAL A 75 -23.99 17.61 22.19
C VAL A 75 -23.47 18.95 21.66
N VAL A 76 -22.72 19.72 22.45
CA VAL A 76 -22.13 20.99 22.00
C VAL A 76 -21.16 20.76 20.85
N LEU A 77 -20.25 19.78 20.97
CA LEU A 77 -19.32 19.41 19.89
C LEU A 77 -20.06 18.97 18.62
N PHE A 78 -21.14 18.21 18.77
CA PHE A 78 -21.99 17.80 17.67
C PHE A 78 -22.63 18.98 16.95
N VAL A 79 -23.24 19.92 17.70
CA VAL A 79 -23.87 21.12 17.13
C VAL A 79 -22.84 22.00 16.43
N VAL A 80 -21.68 22.23 17.05
CA VAL A 80 -20.56 22.98 16.44
C VAL A 80 -20.12 22.32 15.14
N LYS A 81 -19.93 21.00 15.13
CA LYS A 81 -19.53 20.25 13.94
C LYS A 81 -20.58 20.36 12.83
N VAL A 82 -21.86 20.20 13.14
CA VAL A 82 -22.95 20.37 12.17
C VAL A 82 -22.99 21.79 11.61
N GLY A 83 -22.82 22.81 12.46
CA GLY A 83 -22.75 24.20 12.04
C GLY A 83 -21.58 24.47 11.10
N PHE A 84 -20.40 23.96 11.44
CA PHE A 84 -19.19 24.07 10.62
C PHE A 84 -19.33 23.35 9.27
N ASP A 85 -19.88 22.13 9.25
CA ASP A 85 -20.11 21.38 8.02
C ASP A 85 -21.15 22.05 7.12
N ARG A 86 -22.22 22.63 7.70
CA ARG A 86 -23.22 23.42 6.95
C ARG A 86 -22.58 24.67 6.36
N ARG A 87 -21.76 25.38 7.14
CA ARG A 87 -21.04 26.57 6.68
C ARG A 87 -20.12 26.23 5.51
N ARG A 88 -19.26 25.22 5.64
CA ARG A 88 -18.38 24.73 4.55
C ARG A 88 -19.18 24.42 3.29
N ARG A 89 -20.29 23.67 3.41
CA ARG A 89 -21.16 23.31 2.28
C ARG A 89 -21.87 24.49 1.62
N SER A 90 -22.01 25.62 2.30
CA SER A 90 -22.64 26.82 1.74
C SER A 90 -21.71 27.62 0.82
N HIS A 91 -20.40 27.33 0.82
CA HIS A 91 -19.47 27.99 -0.08
C HIS A 91 -19.74 27.60 -1.53
N LYS A 92 -19.83 28.60 -2.41
CA LYS A 92 -20.16 28.43 -3.84
C LYS A 92 -19.23 27.46 -4.57
N HIS A 93 -17.94 27.48 -4.23
CA HIS A 93 -16.91 26.65 -4.87
C HIS A 93 -16.59 25.38 -4.06
N TYR A 94 -17.43 24.99 -3.10
CA TYR A 94 -17.22 23.76 -2.37
C TYR A 94 -17.46 22.54 -3.29
N PRO A 95 -16.54 21.55 -3.37
CA PRO A 95 -16.69 20.47 -4.33
C PRO A 95 -17.97 19.65 -4.12
N PRO A 96 -18.65 19.25 -5.21
CA PRO A 96 -19.89 18.51 -5.14
C PRO A 96 -19.66 17.08 -4.64
N GLY A 97 -20.71 16.47 -4.11
CA GLY A 97 -20.64 15.10 -3.63
C GLY A 97 -21.80 14.76 -2.70
N PRO A 98 -21.91 13.49 -2.31
CA PRO A 98 -23.04 13.02 -1.53
C PRO A 98 -23.18 13.73 -0.18
N ARG A 99 -24.42 13.85 0.30
CA ARG A 99 -24.73 14.50 1.59
C ARG A 99 -24.41 13.57 2.75
N GLY A 100 -23.24 13.77 3.35
CA GLY A 100 -22.80 13.00 4.51
C GLY A 100 -23.58 13.35 5.79
N LEU A 101 -23.83 12.32 6.60
CA LEU A 101 -24.39 12.44 7.96
C LEU A 101 -23.38 13.13 8.90
N PRO A 102 -23.85 13.78 9.97
CA PRO A 102 -22.94 14.28 11.02
C PRO A 102 -22.07 13.16 11.60
N LEU A 103 -20.79 13.45 11.89
CA LEU A 103 -19.76 12.55 12.45
C LEU A 103 -19.34 11.36 11.58
N ILE A 104 -20.27 10.67 10.92
CA ILE A 104 -20.03 9.49 10.06
C ILE A 104 -19.71 9.91 8.62
N GLY A 105 -20.17 11.08 8.20
CA GLY A 105 -20.01 11.56 6.83
C GLY A 105 -20.72 10.64 5.83
N ASN A 106 -20.04 10.33 4.74
CA ASN A 106 -20.49 9.45 3.66
C ASN A 106 -20.09 7.98 3.87
N LEU A 107 -19.48 7.62 5.00
CA LEU A 107 -18.85 6.30 5.16
C LEU A 107 -19.79 5.11 4.90
N LEU A 108 -21.04 5.18 5.38
CA LEU A 108 -22.04 4.13 5.15
C LEU A 108 -22.51 4.07 3.69
N GLU A 109 -22.66 5.22 3.05
CA GLU A 109 -23.06 5.32 1.66
C GLU A 109 -21.95 4.79 0.74
N ILE A 110 -20.72 5.23 0.95
CA ILE A 110 -19.54 4.74 0.20
C ILE A 110 -19.38 3.23 0.40
N ARG A 111 -19.52 2.72 1.62
CA ARG A 111 -19.47 1.27 1.87
C ARG A 111 -20.56 0.53 1.07
N ARG A 112 -21.80 1.03 1.05
CA ARG A 112 -22.89 0.42 0.27
C ARG A 112 -22.61 0.46 -1.23
N VAL A 113 -22.09 1.58 -1.75
CA VAL A 113 -21.76 1.73 -3.17
C VAL A 113 -20.61 0.78 -3.54
N ILE A 114 -19.54 0.71 -2.75
CA ILE A 114 -18.42 -0.23 -2.98
C ILE A 114 -18.92 -1.67 -2.94
N GLN A 115 -19.75 -2.05 -1.96
CA GLN A 115 -20.32 -3.40 -1.89
C GLN A 115 -21.20 -3.73 -3.10
N LYS A 116 -21.95 -2.76 -3.61
CA LYS A 116 -22.80 -2.93 -4.81
C LYS A 116 -21.96 -3.04 -6.08
N MET A 117 -20.91 -2.22 -6.21
CA MET A 117 -20.07 -2.17 -7.42
C MET A 117 -18.95 -3.21 -7.42
N GLY A 118 -18.63 -3.81 -6.27
CA GLY A 118 -17.54 -4.78 -6.11
C GLY A 118 -16.14 -4.18 -6.02
N TYR A 119 -15.94 -2.96 -6.53
CA TYR A 119 -14.62 -2.31 -6.63
C TYR A 119 -14.65 -0.84 -6.22
N ASP A 120 -13.55 -0.40 -5.59
CA ASP A 120 -13.38 1.00 -5.16
C ASP A 120 -13.38 1.95 -6.37
N TRP A 121 -12.64 1.60 -7.42
CA TRP A 121 -12.60 2.40 -8.66
C TRP A 121 -13.96 2.47 -9.37
N ALA A 122 -14.76 1.41 -9.31
CA ALA A 122 -16.10 1.38 -9.91
C ALA A 122 -17.07 2.26 -9.13
N ALA A 123 -16.97 2.27 -7.80
CA ALA A 123 -17.69 3.20 -6.95
C ALA A 123 -17.35 4.66 -7.28
N TRP A 124 -16.07 4.97 -7.49
CA TRP A 124 -15.63 6.30 -7.92
C TRP A 124 -16.15 6.69 -9.29
N LYS A 125 -16.09 5.78 -10.28
CA LYS A 125 -16.65 6.00 -11.62
C LYS A 125 -18.15 6.30 -11.55
N TYR A 126 -18.90 5.52 -10.78
CA TYR A 126 -20.34 5.72 -10.59
C TYR A 126 -20.67 7.07 -9.96
N LEU A 127 -19.99 7.43 -8.86
CA LEU A 127 -20.25 8.70 -8.18
C LEU A 127 -19.80 9.91 -9.02
N SER A 128 -18.69 9.78 -9.77
CA SER A 128 -18.27 10.80 -10.74
C SER A 128 -19.34 11.03 -11.81
N GLY A 129 -20.01 9.98 -12.31
CA GLY A 129 -21.13 10.12 -13.23
C GLY A 129 -22.33 10.90 -12.66
N LEU A 130 -22.48 10.97 -11.34
CA LEU A 130 -23.56 11.72 -10.67
C LEU A 130 -23.18 13.15 -10.29
N TYR A 131 -21.93 13.38 -9.89
CA TYR A 131 -21.48 14.65 -9.31
C TYR A 131 -20.50 15.42 -10.19
N GLY A 132 -20.04 14.83 -11.29
CA GLY A 132 -19.05 15.40 -12.21
C GLY A 132 -17.60 15.00 -11.89
N PRO A 133 -16.63 15.60 -12.61
CA PRO A 133 -15.23 15.16 -12.60
C PRO A 133 -14.47 15.46 -11.30
N VAL A 134 -15.02 16.30 -10.43
CA VAL A 134 -14.48 16.59 -9.09
C VAL A 134 -15.52 16.17 -8.06
N LEU A 135 -15.28 15.04 -7.40
CA LEU A 135 -16.18 14.44 -6.42
C LEU A 135 -15.57 14.56 -5.02
N ARG A 136 -16.36 14.96 -4.04
CA ARG A 136 -15.96 14.98 -2.63
C ARG A 136 -16.71 13.93 -1.82
N VAL A 137 -15.96 13.21 -1.00
CA VAL A 137 -16.50 12.31 0.03
C VAL A 137 -15.91 12.64 1.39
N GLN A 138 -16.74 12.63 2.42
CA GLN A 138 -16.35 12.86 3.81
C GLN A 138 -16.33 11.53 4.54
N LEU A 139 -15.16 11.01 4.94
CA LEU A 139 -15.06 9.71 5.63
C LEU A 139 -14.93 9.92 7.14
N ALA A 140 -16.07 9.85 7.83
CA ALA A 140 -16.21 10.15 9.25
C ALA A 140 -15.54 11.46 9.70
N LEU A 141 -14.56 11.38 10.60
CA LEU A 141 -13.89 12.53 11.23
C LEU A 141 -12.64 13.00 10.47
N MET A 142 -12.29 12.36 9.35
CA MET A 142 -11.15 12.76 8.53
C MET A 142 -11.40 14.06 7.77
N GLU A 143 -10.36 14.69 7.24
CA GLU A 143 -10.59 15.73 6.24
C GLU A 143 -11.23 15.14 4.97
N PRO A 144 -11.96 15.96 4.18
CA PRO A 144 -12.53 15.54 2.92
C PRO A 144 -11.52 14.86 1.99
N LEU A 145 -11.99 13.80 1.32
CA LEU A 145 -11.31 13.14 0.22
C LEU A 145 -11.95 13.63 -1.09
N VAL A 146 -11.12 14.18 -1.98
CA VAL A 146 -11.51 14.60 -3.32
C VAL A 146 -11.05 13.54 -4.32
N ILE A 147 -11.96 13.08 -5.17
CA ILE A 147 -11.69 12.16 -6.26
C ILE A 147 -11.79 12.94 -7.56
N ILE A 148 -10.77 12.83 -8.40
CA ILE A 148 -10.66 13.50 -9.69
C ILE A 148 -10.72 12.46 -10.79
N THR A 149 -11.61 12.66 -11.76
CA THR A 149 -11.76 11.78 -12.93
C THR A 149 -11.59 12.55 -14.23
N GLY A 150 -11.17 11.86 -15.28
CA GLY A 150 -10.92 12.43 -16.60
C GLY A 150 -9.47 12.93 -16.75
N ARG A 151 -8.94 12.74 -17.97
CA ARG A 151 -7.52 13.00 -18.28
C ARG A 151 -7.06 14.40 -17.91
N THR A 152 -7.75 15.43 -18.39
CA THR A 152 -7.35 16.82 -18.21
C THR A 152 -7.26 17.20 -16.73
N ALA A 153 -8.26 16.81 -15.95
CA ALA A 153 -8.34 17.11 -14.52
C ALA A 153 -7.25 16.39 -13.72
N VAL A 154 -7.01 15.11 -14.01
CA VAL A 154 -5.99 14.31 -13.34
C VAL A 154 -4.58 14.81 -13.68
N LEU A 155 -4.31 15.18 -14.93
CA LEU A 155 -3.00 15.71 -15.34
C LEU A 155 -2.71 17.09 -14.73
N ASP A 156 -3.70 17.99 -14.66
CA ASP A 156 -3.56 19.27 -13.96
C ASP A 156 -3.19 19.04 -12.48
N PHE A 157 -3.96 18.19 -11.81
CA PHE A 157 -3.72 17.80 -10.43
C PHE A 157 -2.30 17.23 -10.21
N LEU A 158 -1.85 16.29 -11.04
CA LEU A 158 -0.53 15.66 -10.90
C LEU A 158 0.64 16.60 -11.23
N GLY A 159 0.42 17.64 -12.03
CA GLY A 159 1.44 18.64 -12.37
C GLY A 159 1.75 19.63 -11.24
N ARG A 160 0.80 19.84 -10.32
CA ARG A 160 0.80 20.94 -9.36
C ARG A 160 1.52 20.63 -8.05
N ARG A 161 2.26 21.61 -7.51
CA ARG A 161 3.10 21.44 -6.31
C ARG A 161 2.27 21.36 -5.04
N GLU A 162 1.10 21.98 -5.09
CA GLU A 162 0.12 22.03 -4.02
C GLU A 162 -0.35 20.63 -3.62
N PHE A 163 -0.24 19.63 -4.50
CA PHE A 163 -0.66 18.25 -4.26
C PHE A 163 0.51 17.27 -4.07
N ASP A 164 1.74 17.74 -3.87
CA ASP A 164 2.86 16.82 -3.65
C ASP A 164 2.84 16.18 -2.25
N GLY A 165 1.96 16.60 -1.33
CA GLY A 165 1.85 16.04 0.02
C GLY A 165 1.31 14.61 0.03
N ARG A 166 1.53 13.89 1.12
CA ARG A 166 0.90 12.60 1.40
C ARG A 166 -0.02 12.69 2.61
N PRO A 167 -1.14 11.96 2.64
CA PRO A 167 -1.98 11.89 3.82
C PRO A 167 -1.17 11.38 5.01
N ASP A 168 -1.55 11.85 6.20
CA ASP A 168 -0.97 11.43 7.47
C ASP A 168 -2.09 10.91 8.36
N GLY A 169 -1.81 9.85 9.13
CA GLY A 169 -2.81 9.19 9.95
C GLY A 169 -2.28 7.97 10.67
N VAL A 170 -3.06 7.48 11.64
CA VAL A 170 -2.66 6.37 12.52
C VAL A 170 -2.22 5.13 11.74
N GLU A 171 -2.98 4.74 10.71
CA GLU A 171 -2.64 3.58 9.88
C GLU A 171 -1.29 3.74 9.15
N LEU A 172 -1.06 4.91 8.55
CA LEU A 172 0.16 5.17 7.78
C LEU A 172 1.39 5.28 8.69
N ARG A 173 1.22 5.89 9.88
CA ARG A 173 2.26 5.98 10.91
C ARG A 173 2.56 4.64 11.57
N LEU A 174 1.58 3.73 11.70
CA LEU A 174 1.79 2.40 12.28
C LEU A 174 2.89 1.64 11.52
N ARG A 175 2.92 1.78 10.19
CA ARG A 175 3.94 1.20 9.30
C ARG A 175 5.37 1.63 9.63
N SER A 176 5.53 2.77 10.30
CA SER A 176 6.79 3.43 10.63
C SER A 176 6.89 3.74 12.13
N MET A 177 6.38 2.83 12.97
CA MET A 177 6.48 2.89 14.44
C MET A 177 6.00 4.23 15.04
N GLY A 178 4.93 4.78 14.49
CA GLY A 178 4.32 6.03 14.97
C GLY A 178 4.90 7.31 14.37
N LYS A 179 5.96 7.23 13.57
CA LYS A 179 6.56 8.38 12.86
C LYS A 179 6.16 8.41 11.39
N GLN A 180 6.37 9.52 10.70
CA GLN A 180 6.24 9.60 9.24
C GLN A 180 7.62 9.40 8.62
N ARG A 181 7.82 8.28 7.91
CA ARG A 181 9.11 7.85 7.36
C ARG A 181 8.92 7.17 5.99
N GLY A 182 10.02 6.91 5.29
CA GLY A 182 10.07 6.30 3.96
C GLY A 182 9.97 7.29 2.81
N ILE A 183 9.58 6.80 1.64
CA ILE A 183 9.42 7.55 0.39
C ILE A 183 7.94 7.59 -0.05
N VAL A 184 7.18 6.49 0.14
CA VAL A 184 5.85 6.34 -0.46
C VAL A 184 4.82 7.26 0.19
N PHE A 185 4.79 7.27 1.53
CA PHE A 185 3.83 8.01 2.36
C PHE A 185 4.48 9.19 3.14
N ASN A 186 5.67 9.61 2.72
CA ASN A 186 6.36 10.77 3.28
C ASN A 186 6.28 11.98 2.32
N ASP A 187 6.44 13.20 2.83
CA ASP A 187 6.50 14.43 2.05
C ASP A 187 7.48 15.46 2.63
N GLY A 188 7.63 16.61 1.98
CA GLY A 188 8.56 17.65 2.41
C GLY A 188 10.04 17.40 2.06
N PRO A 189 10.97 18.14 2.71
CA PRO A 189 12.40 18.07 2.42
C PRO A 189 13.01 16.68 2.66
N GLU A 190 12.62 16.00 3.75
CA GLU A 190 13.08 14.64 4.07
C GLU A 190 12.76 13.67 2.93
N TRP A 191 11.54 13.72 2.39
CA TRP A 191 11.16 12.88 1.25
C TRP A 191 12.04 13.13 0.01
N ILE A 192 12.37 14.39 -0.28
CA ILE A 192 13.20 14.75 -1.44
C ILE A 192 14.61 14.17 -1.28
N GLU A 193 15.21 14.35 -0.10
CA GLU A 193 16.53 13.83 0.23
C GLU A 193 16.58 12.31 0.12
N GLN A 194 15.64 11.63 0.79
CA GLN A 194 15.54 10.17 0.84
C GLN A 194 15.29 9.56 -0.54
N LYS A 195 14.38 10.15 -1.34
CA LYS A 195 14.12 9.70 -2.71
C LYS A 195 15.34 9.85 -3.60
N ARG A 196 16.03 11.00 -3.54
CA ARG A 196 17.23 11.25 -4.36
C ARG A 196 18.36 10.32 -3.98
N PHE A 197 18.61 10.14 -2.69
CA PHE A 197 19.65 9.23 -2.20
C PHE A 197 19.39 7.79 -2.64
N ALA A 198 18.20 7.24 -2.33
CA ALA A 198 17.90 5.85 -2.65
C ALA A 198 17.99 5.58 -4.17
N LEU A 199 17.45 6.47 -5.01
CA LEU A 199 17.52 6.32 -6.46
C LEU A 199 18.94 6.46 -7.02
N LYS A 200 19.76 7.34 -6.44
CA LYS A 200 21.16 7.48 -6.83
C LYS A 200 21.91 6.18 -6.51
N VAL A 201 21.83 5.71 -5.27
CA VAL A 201 22.53 4.49 -4.83
C VAL A 201 22.08 3.27 -5.62
N LEU A 202 20.77 3.08 -5.81
CA LEU A 202 20.26 2.00 -6.65
C LEU A 202 20.83 2.07 -8.07
N LYS A 203 20.92 3.26 -8.67
CA LYS A 203 21.50 3.46 -10.00
C LYS A 203 22.99 3.10 -10.03
N ASP A 204 23.74 3.45 -8.98
CA ASP A 204 25.16 3.12 -8.85
C ASP A 204 25.38 1.59 -8.84
N PHE A 205 24.45 0.82 -8.27
CA PHE A 205 24.43 -0.65 -8.34
C PHE A 205 23.77 -1.24 -9.60
N GLY A 206 23.37 -0.41 -10.56
CA GLY A 206 22.87 -0.84 -11.86
C GLY A 206 21.35 -0.80 -12.06
N PHE A 207 20.59 -0.17 -11.16
CA PHE A 207 19.16 0.01 -11.31
C PHE A 207 18.79 0.76 -12.61
N GLY A 208 18.00 0.10 -13.46
CA GLY A 208 17.61 0.64 -14.76
C GLY A 208 18.73 0.69 -15.80
N THR A 209 19.83 -0.06 -15.60
CA THR A 209 20.94 -0.20 -16.56
C THR A 209 21.01 -1.62 -17.14
N ARG A 210 22.00 -1.90 -18.01
CA ARG A 210 22.28 -3.24 -18.55
C ARG A 210 22.63 -4.26 -17.47
N THR A 211 23.16 -3.83 -16.33
CA THR A 211 23.39 -4.71 -15.18
C THR A 211 22.06 -5.26 -14.67
N MET A 212 21.04 -4.40 -14.52
CA MET A 212 19.70 -4.84 -14.12
C MET A 212 19.08 -5.79 -15.14
N GLU A 213 19.26 -5.55 -16.44
CA GLU A 213 18.81 -6.48 -17.48
C GLU A 213 19.37 -7.90 -17.23
N GLY A 214 20.67 -8.02 -16.98
CA GLY A 214 21.30 -9.31 -16.65
C GLY A 214 20.70 -9.95 -15.39
N LEU A 215 20.50 -9.16 -14.32
CA LEU A 215 19.91 -9.66 -13.08
C LEU A 215 18.50 -10.22 -13.28
N VAL A 216 17.66 -9.48 -14.02
CA VAL A 216 16.30 -9.87 -14.34
C VAL A 216 16.30 -11.11 -15.24
N LEU A 217 17.20 -11.21 -16.21
CA LEU A 217 17.31 -12.39 -17.07
C LEU A 217 17.61 -13.66 -16.30
N GLU A 218 18.54 -13.61 -15.36
CA GLU A 218 18.81 -14.74 -14.45
C GLU A 218 17.54 -15.15 -13.68
N ASP A 219 16.75 -14.18 -13.20
CA ASP A 219 15.49 -14.47 -12.51
C ASP A 219 14.44 -15.06 -13.46
N THR A 220 14.35 -14.59 -14.71
CA THR A 220 13.45 -15.19 -15.71
C THR A 220 13.84 -16.64 -16.00
N HIS A 221 15.14 -16.93 -16.08
CA HIS A 221 15.64 -18.28 -16.29
C HIS A 221 15.28 -19.20 -15.12
N MET A 222 15.46 -18.71 -13.88
CA MET A 222 15.08 -19.47 -12.69
C MET A 222 13.58 -19.75 -12.64
N LEU A 223 12.75 -18.75 -12.95
CA LEU A 223 11.29 -18.94 -13.05
C LEU A 223 10.94 -19.99 -14.12
N CYS A 224 11.55 -19.91 -15.31
CA CYS A 224 11.30 -20.89 -16.38
C CYS A 224 11.74 -22.31 -15.99
N SER A 225 12.85 -22.47 -15.25
CA SER A 225 13.26 -23.78 -14.72
C SER A 225 12.20 -24.34 -13.78
N ILE A 226 11.74 -23.53 -12.81
CA ILE A 226 10.71 -23.96 -11.83
C ILE A 226 9.40 -24.34 -12.53
N ILE A 227 9.00 -23.57 -13.55
CA ILE A 227 7.81 -23.89 -14.33
C ILE A 227 7.98 -25.27 -15.01
N SER A 228 9.14 -25.49 -15.64
CA SER A 228 9.45 -26.74 -16.34
C SER A 228 9.46 -27.94 -15.40
N ASP A 229 10.03 -27.78 -14.20
CA ASP A 229 10.21 -28.86 -13.24
C ASP A 229 8.93 -29.18 -12.45
N LYS A 230 8.16 -28.15 -12.06
CA LYS A 230 7.09 -28.28 -11.08
C LYS A 230 5.69 -27.99 -11.61
N MET A 231 5.54 -27.28 -12.72
CA MET A 231 4.25 -26.68 -13.10
C MET A 231 3.66 -27.17 -14.44
N LEU A 232 4.42 -27.89 -15.27
CA LEU A 232 3.92 -28.37 -16.55
C LEU A 232 2.74 -29.33 -16.41
N ASP A 233 1.77 -29.21 -17.32
CA ASP A 233 0.60 -30.08 -17.48
C ASP A 233 -0.30 -30.22 -16.23
N LYS A 234 -0.15 -29.30 -15.27
CA LYS A 234 -0.98 -29.21 -14.06
C LYS A 234 -2.01 -28.10 -14.18
N ASN A 235 -3.13 -28.28 -13.48
CA ASN A 235 -4.08 -27.19 -13.23
C ASN A 235 -3.53 -26.33 -12.09
N ILE A 236 -3.04 -25.15 -12.40
CA ILE A 236 -2.40 -24.25 -11.44
C ILE A 236 -3.30 -23.06 -11.21
N ASN A 237 -3.47 -22.73 -9.94
CA ASN A 237 -4.15 -21.52 -9.58
C ASN A 237 -3.26 -20.30 -9.89
N ILE A 238 -3.79 -19.28 -10.58
CA ILE A 238 -2.96 -18.13 -10.99
C ILE A 238 -2.35 -17.36 -9.80
N GLN A 239 -2.93 -17.44 -8.60
CA GLN A 239 -2.30 -16.86 -7.40
C GLN A 239 -1.03 -17.64 -7.00
N GLU A 240 -1.02 -18.97 -7.12
CA GLU A 240 0.17 -19.80 -6.89
C GLU A 240 1.29 -19.46 -7.88
N PHE A 241 0.95 -19.35 -9.17
CA PHE A 241 1.87 -18.84 -10.19
C PHE A 241 2.38 -17.42 -9.85
N GLY A 242 1.48 -16.59 -9.33
CA GLY A 242 1.77 -15.23 -8.88
C GLY A 242 2.77 -15.18 -7.73
N GLU A 243 2.70 -16.09 -6.75
CA GLU A 243 3.67 -16.16 -5.64
C GLU A 243 5.09 -16.46 -6.13
N VAL A 244 5.24 -17.46 -7.02
CA VAL A 244 6.56 -17.82 -7.58
C VAL A 244 7.09 -16.70 -8.49
N THR A 245 6.22 -16.10 -9.31
CA THR A 245 6.59 -14.96 -10.16
C THR A 245 7.00 -13.75 -9.33
N ALA A 246 6.29 -13.46 -8.23
CA ALA A 246 6.61 -12.36 -7.33
C ALA A 246 7.99 -12.54 -6.69
N MET A 247 8.31 -13.75 -6.23
CA MET A 247 9.64 -14.08 -5.70
C MET A 247 10.76 -13.90 -6.75
N ALA A 248 10.50 -14.23 -8.02
CA ALA A 248 11.46 -14.04 -9.09
C ALA A 248 11.66 -12.56 -9.42
N VAL A 249 10.57 -11.79 -9.49
CA VAL A 249 10.62 -10.35 -9.74
C VAL A 249 11.41 -9.61 -8.66
N ILE A 250 11.18 -9.92 -7.38
CA ILE A 250 11.84 -9.20 -6.28
C ILE A 250 13.32 -9.56 -6.17
N SER A 251 13.75 -10.74 -6.62
CA SER A 251 15.13 -11.22 -6.52
C SER A 251 16.16 -10.24 -7.11
N SER A 252 15.94 -9.75 -8.33
CA SER A 252 16.79 -8.74 -8.98
C SER A 252 16.90 -7.44 -8.18
N LEU A 253 15.77 -6.92 -7.68
CA LEU A 253 15.76 -5.70 -6.87
C LEU A 253 16.38 -5.93 -5.49
N TRP A 254 16.11 -7.08 -4.87
CA TRP A 254 16.65 -7.44 -3.56
C TRP A 254 18.16 -7.63 -3.61
N ASN A 255 18.70 -8.11 -4.73
CA ASN A 255 20.14 -8.17 -4.95
C ASN A 255 20.80 -6.78 -4.91
N LEU A 256 20.14 -5.74 -5.43
CA LEU A 256 20.65 -4.37 -5.34
C LEU A 256 20.47 -3.74 -3.95
N ILE A 257 19.46 -4.21 -3.20
CA ILE A 257 19.11 -3.65 -1.90
C ILE A 257 19.94 -4.27 -0.76
N ALA A 258 20.10 -5.59 -0.77
CA ALA A 258 20.64 -6.39 0.33
C ALA A 258 21.75 -7.36 -0.11
N GLY A 259 22.26 -7.22 -1.34
CA GLY A 259 23.38 -8.01 -1.86
C GLY A 259 23.08 -9.52 -1.99
N LYS A 260 21.81 -9.91 -1.95
CA LYS A 260 21.36 -11.31 -1.90
C LYS A 260 20.23 -11.56 -2.88
N ARG A 261 20.27 -12.72 -3.53
CA ARG A 261 19.16 -13.23 -4.35
C ARG A 261 18.17 -14.03 -3.52
N CYS A 262 16.94 -14.13 -4.03
CA CYS A 262 15.89 -14.94 -3.42
C CYS A 262 16.04 -16.39 -3.83
N ASP A 263 16.08 -17.29 -2.84
CA ASP A 263 16.08 -18.72 -3.12
C ASP A 263 14.67 -19.19 -3.45
N LEU A 264 14.38 -19.29 -4.74
CA LEU A 264 13.09 -19.72 -5.27
C LEU A 264 12.80 -21.22 -5.08
N THR A 265 13.81 -22.02 -4.72
CA THR A 265 13.63 -23.48 -4.54
C THR A 265 13.05 -23.84 -3.18
N LYS A 266 13.22 -22.97 -2.18
CA LYS A 266 12.76 -23.17 -0.82
C LYS A 266 11.32 -22.70 -0.65
N GLU A 267 10.41 -23.68 -0.60
CA GLU A 267 8.97 -23.47 -0.40
C GLU A 267 8.62 -22.79 0.95
N ASP A 268 9.53 -22.78 1.93
CA ASP A 268 9.33 -22.18 3.26
C ASP A 268 10.31 -21.05 3.60
N SER A 269 10.78 -20.30 2.60
CA SER A 269 11.66 -19.15 2.88
C SER A 269 10.95 -18.08 3.72
N GLU A 270 11.66 -17.43 4.65
CA GLU A 270 11.12 -16.30 5.43
C GLU A 270 10.57 -15.19 4.53
N MET A 271 11.21 -14.98 3.37
CA MET A 271 10.75 -13.99 2.41
C MET A 271 9.38 -14.34 1.80
N LEU A 272 9.09 -15.62 1.54
CA LEU A 272 7.77 -16.05 1.07
C LEU A 272 6.69 -15.77 2.13
N LYS A 273 7.01 -15.95 3.42
CA LYS A 273 6.10 -15.59 4.51
C LYS A 273 5.82 -14.08 4.50
N ILE A 274 6.85 -13.25 4.33
CA ILE A 274 6.69 -11.80 4.22
C ILE A 274 5.90 -11.39 2.98
N LEU A 275 6.08 -12.07 1.85
CA LEU A 275 5.28 -11.86 0.64
C LEU A 275 3.79 -12.15 0.88
N ARG A 276 3.45 -13.26 1.55
CA ARG A 276 2.04 -13.58 1.85
C ARG A 276 1.41 -12.55 2.78
N VAL A 277 2.13 -12.15 3.83
CA VAL A 277 1.70 -11.07 4.76
C VAL A 277 1.47 -9.76 4.01
N LEU A 278 2.35 -9.43 3.05
CA LEU A 278 2.22 -8.26 2.21
C LEU A 278 0.96 -8.33 1.33
N ASN A 279 0.74 -9.45 0.65
CA ASN A 279 -0.41 -9.64 -0.24
C ASN A 279 -1.73 -9.45 0.51
N GLU A 280 -1.87 -10.06 1.69
CA GLU A 280 -3.03 -9.88 2.57
C GLU A 280 -3.22 -8.41 2.96
N ALA A 281 -2.14 -7.71 3.33
CA ALA A 281 -2.21 -6.29 3.66
C ALA A 281 -2.69 -5.42 2.49
N PHE A 282 -2.35 -5.78 1.24
CA PHE A 282 -2.83 -5.09 0.04
C PHE A 282 -4.30 -5.42 -0.27
N ARG A 283 -4.74 -6.66 -0.06
CA ARG A 283 -6.16 -7.03 -0.20
C ARG A 283 -7.05 -6.30 0.82
N ASP A 284 -6.53 -6.08 2.03
CA ASP A 284 -7.25 -5.39 3.10
C ASP A 284 -7.31 -3.85 2.95
N GLY A 285 -6.49 -3.26 2.07
CA GLY A 285 -6.25 -1.80 1.98
C GLY A 285 -7.37 -0.93 1.38
N GLY A 286 -8.50 -1.52 0.97
CA GLY A 286 -9.64 -0.81 0.37
C GLY A 286 -10.35 0.18 1.33
N VAL A 287 -11.04 1.18 0.76
CA VAL A 287 -11.67 2.30 1.50
C VAL A 287 -12.82 1.85 2.42
N SER A 288 -13.42 0.68 2.18
CA SER A 288 -14.56 0.20 2.97
C SER A 288 -14.19 -0.61 4.22
N ASN A 289 -12.93 -1.01 4.40
CA ASN A 289 -12.67 -2.24 5.15
C ASN A 289 -12.49 -2.10 6.66
N LYS A 290 -12.19 -0.90 7.21
CA LYS A 290 -11.96 -0.75 8.66
C LYS A 290 -12.36 0.64 9.22
N LEU A 291 -13.36 0.69 10.12
CA LEU A 291 -13.88 1.95 10.70
C LEU A 291 -12.85 2.72 11.54
N TRP A 292 -11.93 2.01 12.21
CA TRP A 292 -10.91 2.64 13.07
C TRP A 292 -9.93 3.53 12.31
N ARG A 293 -9.81 3.33 10.99
CA ARG A 293 -9.03 4.20 10.10
C ARG A 293 -9.58 5.63 10.06
N TYR A 294 -10.91 5.76 10.10
CA TYR A 294 -11.62 7.05 9.95
C TYR A 294 -12.04 7.66 11.28
N ILE A 295 -12.00 6.87 12.35
CA ILE A 295 -12.37 7.29 13.70
C ILE A 295 -11.22 6.88 14.63
N PRO A 296 -10.21 7.76 14.81
CA PRO A 296 -8.96 7.41 15.46
C PRO A 296 -9.16 6.79 16.84
N PHE A 297 -10.04 7.30 17.71
CA PHE A 297 -10.18 6.76 19.07
C PHE A 297 -10.75 5.35 19.16
N LEU A 298 -11.29 4.76 18.08
CA LEU A 298 -11.84 3.39 18.14
C LEU A 298 -10.79 2.33 18.46
N HIS A 299 -9.53 2.52 18.03
CA HIS A 299 -8.47 1.55 18.35
C HIS A 299 -8.09 1.57 19.83
N LEU A 300 -8.35 2.66 20.56
CA LEU A 300 -8.04 2.79 21.99
C LEU A 300 -9.05 2.06 22.88
N ILE A 301 -10.32 1.94 22.44
CA ILE A 301 -11.41 1.43 23.28
C ILE A 301 -11.51 -0.11 23.20
N LYS A 302 -11.30 -0.70 22.01
CA LYS A 302 -11.28 -2.15 21.79
C LYS A 302 -10.31 -2.53 20.64
N PRO A 303 -8.99 -2.66 20.91
CA PRO A 303 -8.01 -3.04 19.88
C PRO A 303 -8.32 -4.39 19.21
N PHE A 304 -8.79 -5.36 20.00
CA PHE A 304 -9.09 -6.73 19.54
C PHE A 304 -10.35 -6.83 18.68
N CYS A 305 -11.40 -6.05 18.98
CA CYS A 305 -12.66 -6.11 18.22
C CYS A 305 -12.66 -5.23 16.96
N SER A 306 -11.67 -4.34 16.82
CA SER A 306 -11.59 -3.40 15.68
C SER A 306 -10.75 -3.94 14.51
N GLY A 307 -10.01 -5.04 14.70
CA GLY A 307 -9.02 -5.53 13.72
C GLY A 307 -7.72 -4.71 13.71
N PHE A 308 -7.55 -3.77 14.66
CA PHE A 308 -6.32 -3.01 14.80
C PHE A 308 -5.16 -3.89 15.27
N SER A 309 -5.41 -4.81 16.21
CA SER A 309 -4.38 -5.75 16.70
C SER A 309 -3.84 -6.67 15.61
N GLU A 310 -4.68 -7.04 14.63
CA GLU A 310 -4.27 -7.83 13.48
C GLU A 310 -3.36 -7.01 12.56
N LYS A 311 -3.73 -5.76 12.27
CA LYS A 311 -2.89 -4.83 11.50
C LYS A 311 -1.54 -4.54 12.18
N GLU A 312 -1.54 -4.43 13.50
CA GLU A 312 -0.33 -4.27 14.31
C GLU A 312 0.57 -5.51 14.18
N LYS A 313 0.02 -6.73 14.32
CA LYS A 313 0.78 -7.98 14.10
C LYS A 313 1.41 -8.04 12.72
N VAL A 314 0.63 -7.81 11.67
CA VAL A 314 1.11 -7.75 10.27
C VAL A 314 2.27 -6.76 10.12
N THR A 315 2.11 -5.57 10.70
CA THR A 315 3.12 -4.52 10.61
C THR A 315 4.40 -4.87 11.37
N THR A 316 4.26 -5.49 12.55
CA THR A 316 5.38 -5.94 13.38
C THR A 316 6.14 -7.08 12.71
N THR A 317 5.45 -8.09 12.17
CA THR A 317 6.07 -9.20 11.42
C THR A 317 6.90 -8.67 10.26
N MET A 318 6.36 -7.76 9.44
CA MET A 318 7.14 -7.12 8.38
C MET A 318 8.35 -6.37 8.94
N SER A 319 8.18 -5.59 10.01
CA SER A 319 9.25 -4.73 10.53
C SER A 319 10.39 -5.55 11.14
N ASN A 320 10.09 -6.66 11.81
CA ASN A 320 11.09 -7.56 12.38
C ASN A 320 11.98 -8.17 11.29
N TYR A 321 11.40 -8.59 10.17
CA TYR A 321 12.19 -9.12 9.05
C TYR A 321 13.24 -8.14 8.53
N PHE A 322 12.86 -6.87 8.31
CA PHE A 322 13.80 -5.87 7.82
C PHE A 322 14.79 -5.40 8.89
N LEU A 323 14.37 -5.40 10.17
CA LEU A 323 15.28 -5.17 11.30
C LEU A 323 16.38 -6.24 11.34
N ASP A 324 15.99 -7.52 11.24
CA ASP A 324 16.93 -8.64 11.23
C ASP A 324 17.87 -8.57 10.03
N GLU A 325 17.38 -8.14 8.86
CA GLU A 325 18.23 -8.00 7.69
C GLU A 325 19.24 -6.86 7.85
N VAL A 326 18.84 -5.70 8.39
CA VAL A 326 19.76 -4.60 8.70
C VAL A 326 20.78 -5.02 9.76
N ALA A 327 20.38 -5.81 10.78
CA ALA A 327 21.29 -6.33 11.79
C ALA A 327 22.39 -7.22 11.18
N LYS A 328 22.04 -8.13 10.26
CA LYS A 328 23.03 -8.97 9.54
C LYS A 328 24.01 -8.15 8.69
N HIS A 329 23.55 -7.03 8.10
CA HIS A 329 24.45 -6.14 7.36
C HIS A 329 25.42 -5.44 8.31
N LYS A 330 24.94 -4.96 9.46
CA LYS A 330 25.82 -4.35 10.49
C LYS A 330 26.92 -5.29 10.98
N GLU A 331 26.65 -6.59 11.06
CA GLU A 331 27.64 -7.60 11.47
C GLU A 331 28.71 -7.89 10.40
N THR A 332 28.36 -7.75 9.11
CA THR A 332 29.20 -8.21 8.00
C THR A 332 29.76 -7.08 7.12
N ARG A 333 29.27 -5.85 7.26
CA ARG A 333 29.70 -4.72 6.44
C ARG A 333 31.11 -4.26 6.80
N ILE A 334 31.77 -3.66 5.81
CA ILE A 334 33.05 -2.98 5.96
C ILE A 334 32.82 -1.53 5.55
N SER A 335 33.03 -0.59 6.48
CA SER A 335 32.82 0.85 6.24
C SER A 335 33.65 1.33 5.05
N GLY A 336 33.02 2.04 4.11
CA GLY A 336 33.66 2.54 2.89
C GLY A 336 33.78 1.51 1.75
N GLN A 337 33.29 0.28 1.94
CA GLN A 337 33.20 -0.75 0.91
C GLN A 337 31.76 -1.29 0.81
N PRO A 338 30.77 -0.45 0.48
CA PRO A 338 29.38 -0.87 0.47
C PRO A 338 29.10 -1.87 -0.65
N ARG A 339 28.39 -2.95 -0.30
CA ARG A 339 28.00 -4.01 -1.25
C ARG A 339 26.66 -3.73 -1.93
N ASP A 340 25.82 -2.93 -1.29
CA ASP A 340 24.43 -2.71 -1.66
C ASP A 340 23.86 -1.41 -1.04
N LEU A 341 22.55 -1.19 -1.24
CA LEU A 341 21.82 -0.04 -0.67
C LEU A 341 21.91 0.00 0.86
N ILE A 342 21.78 -1.13 1.56
CA ILE A 342 21.76 -1.17 3.03
C ILE A 342 23.11 -0.71 3.56
N ASP A 343 24.21 -1.27 3.06
CA ASP A 343 25.56 -0.88 3.49
C ASP A 343 25.82 0.61 3.20
N THR A 344 25.47 1.08 2.00
CA THR A 344 25.64 2.50 1.62
C THR A 344 24.84 3.44 2.51
N TYR A 345 23.63 3.03 2.90
CA TYR A 345 22.78 3.82 3.78
C TYR A 345 23.33 3.84 5.21
N LEU A 346 23.86 2.72 5.71
CA LEU A 346 24.51 2.64 7.02
C LEU A 346 25.75 3.55 7.08
N ASP A 347 26.57 3.57 6.03
CA ASP A 347 27.71 4.49 5.92
C ASP A 347 27.25 5.96 5.91
N GLN A 348 26.11 6.25 5.26
CA GLN A 348 25.52 7.59 5.26
C GLN A 348 25.03 8.02 6.65
N ILE A 349 24.47 7.10 7.46
CA ILE A 349 24.10 7.37 8.86
C ILE A 349 25.36 7.75 9.66
N GLU A 350 26.43 6.97 9.55
CA GLU A 350 27.69 7.24 10.27
C GLU A 350 28.34 8.57 9.89
N PHE A 351 28.25 8.94 8.61
CA PHE A 351 28.70 10.25 8.14
C PHE A 351 27.83 11.37 8.71
N SER A 352 26.51 11.19 8.65
CA SER A 352 25.50 12.17 9.04
C SER A 352 25.44 12.48 10.54
N ASP A 353 25.73 11.51 11.39
CA ASP A 353 25.76 11.69 12.86
C ASP A 353 26.78 12.77 13.29
N LYS A 354 27.77 13.05 12.42
CA LYS A 354 28.74 14.13 12.63
C LYS A 354 28.16 15.53 12.36
N GLU A 355 27.10 15.65 11.55
CA GLU A 355 26.50 16.93 11.11
C GLU A 355 25.18 17.29 11.82
N LYS A 356 24.68 16.45 12.75
CA LYS A 356 23.53 16.69 13.67
C LYS A 356 22.19 17.13 13.07
N THR A 357 22.01 17.16 11.75
CA THR A 357 20.81 17.73 11.08
C THR A 357 20.23 16.88 9.95
N SER A 358 20.56 15.59 9.94
CA SER A 358 20.29 14.68 8.81
C SER A 358 18.97 13.91 8.95
N SER A 359 18.29 13.62 7.83
CA SER A 359 17.09 12.75 7.82
C SER A 359 17.41 11.25 7.85
N PHE A 360 18.69 10.89 7.85
CA PHE A 360 19.17 9.52 7.81
C PHE A 360 19.21 8.90 9.21
N ASP A 361 18.31 7.96 9.47
CA ASP A 361 18.32 7.11 10.65
C ASP A 361 17.89 5.67 10.32
N GLU A 362 18.08 4.75 11.26
CA GLU A 362 17.75 3.33 11.05
C GLU A 362 16.27 3.08 10.82
N LEU A 363 15.38 3.82 11.47
CA LEU A 363 13.95 3.67 11.26
C LEU A 363 13.57 4.10 9.84
N GLN A 364 14.19 5.18 9.34
CA GLN A 364 14.03 5.61 7.96
C GLN A 364 14.55 4.55 6.98
N LEU A 365 15.68 3.90 7.25
CA LEU A 365 16.20 2.77 6.46
C LEU A 365 15.20 1.61 6.43
N ILE A 366 14.73 1.14 7.59
CA ILE A 366 13.76 0.03 7.67
C ILE A 366 12.50 0.33 6.84
N VAL A 367 11.98 1.56 6.94
CA VAL A 367 10.78 1.96 6.22
C VAL A 367 11.06 2.13 4.72
N LEU A 368 12.25 2.56 4.33
CA LEU A 368 12.72 2.58 2.94
C LEU A 368 12.76 1.17 2.35
N LEU A 369 13.33 0.19 3.07
CA LEU A 369 13.36 -1.21 2.63
C LEU A 369 11.95 -1.77 2.43
N LYS A 370 11.04 -1.50 3.38
CA LYS A 370 9.62 -1.86 3.27
C LYS A 370 8.97 -1.25 2.03
N ASP A 371 9.23 0.03 1.76
CA ASP A 371 8.69 0.73 0.59
C ASP A 371 9.17 0.12 -0.73
N LEU A 372 10.49 -0.09 -0.86
CA LEU A 372 11.09 -0.64 -2.09
C LEU A 372 10.65 -2.09 -2.32
N PHE A 373 10.67 -2.92 -1.28
CA PHE A 373 10.24 -4.32 -1.35
C PHE A 373 8.77 -4.42 -1.77
N SER A 374 7.88 -3.73 -1.04
CA SER A 374 6.43 -3.80 -1.27
C SER A 374 6.02 -3.30 -2.65
N ALA A 375 6.61 -2.19 -3.09
CA ALA A 375 6.28 -1.59 -4.39
C ALA A 375 6.84 -2.41 -5.56
N GLY A 376 8.05 -2.95 -5.43
CA GLY A 376 8.73 -3.69 -6.49
C GLY A 376 8.13 -5.06 -6.78
N ILE A 377 7.58 -5.72 -5.76
CA ILE A 377 7.03 -7.07 -5.88
C ILE A 377 5.59 -7.08 -6.37
N GLU A 378 4.67 -6.43 -5.64
CA GLU A 378 3.22 -6.56 -5.80
C GLU A 378 2.73 -6.03 -7.15
N THR A 379 3.30 -4.93 -7.64
CA THR A 379 2.78 -4.28 -8.86
C THR A 379 3.16 -5.03 -10.13
N THR A 380 4.44 -5.37 -10.26
CA THR A 380 4.99 -6.03 -11.44
C THR A 380 4.50 -7.48 -11.54
N SER A 381 4.47 -8.23 -10.43
CA SER A 381 4.00 -9.62 -10.42
C SER A 381 2.52 -9.72 -10.80
N ASN A 382 1.68 -8.81 -10.31
CA ASN A 382 0.27 -8.73 -10.69
C ASN A 382 0.10 -8.43 -12.18
N LEU A 383 0.89 -7.50 -12.75
CA LEU A 383 0.84 -7.23 -14.20
C LEU A 383 1.27 -8.45 -15.04
N ILE A 384 2.32 -9.17 -14.63
CA ILE A 384 2.73 -10.43 -15.31
C ILE A 384 1.60 -11.46 -15.19
N GLY A 385 1.01 -11.64 -14.01
CA GLY A 385 -0.12 -12.54 -13.80
C GLY A 385 -1.32 -12.18 -14.69
N PHE A 386 -1.66 -10.89 -14.82
CA PHE A 386 -2.68 -10.44 -15.76
C PHE A 386 -2.31 -10.72 -17.21
N ALA A 387 -1.06 -10.50 -17.61
CA ALA A 387 -0.60 -10.83 -18.96
C ALA A 387 -0.84 -12.31 -19.27
N ILE A 388 -0.50 -13.20 -18.33
CA ILE A 388 -0.77 -14.64 -18.47
C ILE A 388 -2.26 -14.93 -18.56
N VAL A 389 -3.10 -14.30 -17.74
CA VAL A 389 -4.56 -14.47 -17.78
C VAL A 389 -5.14 -14.04 -19.13
N TYR A 390 -4.77 -12.86 -19.63
CA TYR A 390 -5.22 -12.37 -20.93
C TYR A 390 -4.75 -13.29 -22.06
N LEU A 391 -3.46 -13.66 -22.08
CA LEU A 391 -2.90 -14.52 -23.13
C LEU A 391 -3.49 -15.93 -23.10
N ALA A 392 -3.81 -16.47 -21.91
CA ALA A 392 -4.51 -17.75 -21.78
C ALA A 392 -5.96 -17.70 -22.29
N LYS A 393 -6.64 -16.55 -22.14
CA LYS A 393 -8.01 -16.33 -22.64
C LYS A 393 -8.06 -16.05 -24.15
N TYR A 394 -7.05 -15.37 -24.69
CA TYR A 394 -6.95 -14.93 -26.09
C TYR A 394 -5.80 -15.66 -26.80
N PRO A 395 -6.00 -16.95 -27.19
CA PRO A 395 -4.94 -17.78 -27.76
C PRO A 395 -4.46 -17.29 -29.13
N ASP A 396 -5.27 -16.55 -29.86
CA ASP A 396 -4.91 -15.88 -31.11
C ASP A 396 -3.86 -14.78 -30.89
N VAL A 397 -4.06 -13.94 -29.87
CA VAL A 397 -3.07 -12.94 -29.45
C VAL A 397 -1.79 -13.60 -28.99
N GLN A 398 -1.89 -14.66 -28.17
CA GLN A 398 -0.72 -15.41 -27.71
C GLN A 398 0.07 -16.02 -28.88
N THR A 399 -0.63 -16.57 -29.87
CA THR A 399 -0.01 -17.18 -31.06
C THR A 399 0.69 -16.13 -31.91
N LYS A 400 0.10 -14.95 -32.12
CA LYS A 400 0.74 -13.82 -32.83
C LYS A 400 2.01 -13.35 -32.13
N LEU A 401 1.96 -13.19 -30.80
CA LEU A 401 3.11 -12.79 -29.99
C LEU A 401 4.22 -13.83 -30.06
N GLN A 402 3.87 -15.12 -29.91
CA GLN A 402 4.81 -16.23 -30.04
C GLN A 402 5.45 -16.29 -31.43
N TYR A 403 4.67 -16.07 -32.50
CA TYR A 403 5.18 -15.99 -33.86
C TYR A 403 6.19 -14.84 -34.03
N GLU A 404 5.90 -13.66 -33.48
CA GLU A 404 6.84 -12.53 -33.49
C GLU A 404 8.17 -12.87 -32.80
N LEU A 405 8.11 -13.49 -31.61
CA LEU A 405 9.31 -13.96 -30.90
C LEU A 405 10.10 -14.98 -31.70
N ASP A 406 9.42 -15.95 -32.33
CA ASP A 406 10.05 -16.99 -33.14
C ASP A 406 10.77 -16.41 -34.36
N GLN A 407 10.24 -15.35 -34.98
CA GLN A 407 10.85 -14.68 -36.13
C GLN A 407 12.07 -13.83 -35.75
N VAL A 408 12.04 -13.14 -34.61
CA VAL A 408 13.05 -12.15 -34.25
C VAL A 408 14.18 -12.74 -33.39
N ILE A 409 13.83 -13.60 -32.43
CA ILE A 409 14.77 -14.18 -31.46
C ILE A 409 14.96 -15.68 -31.71
N GLY A 410 13.91 -16.37 -32.15
CA GLY A 410 13.89 -17.82 -32.25
C GLY A 410 13.86 -18.49 -30.87
N ASN A 411 14.30 -19.75 -30.81
CA ASN A 411 14.18 -20.60 -29.62
C ASN A 411 15.47 -20.77 -28.82
N ILE A 412 16.62 -20.34 -29.37
CA ILE A 412 17.94 -20.54 -28.76
C ILE A 412 18.40 -19.28 -28.01
N GLU A 413 18.22 -18.12 -28.62
CA GLU A 413 18.64 -16.85 -28.02
C GLU A 413 17.69 -16.44 -26.88
N VAL A 414 18.26 -15.85 -25.82
CA VAL A 414 17.49 -15.32 -24.70
C VAL A 414 16.99 -13.92 -25.08
N PRO A 415 15.73 -13.56 -24.77
CA PRO A 415 15.23 -12.21 -25.03
C PRO A 415 16.09 -11.14 -24.37
N ARG A 416 16.45 -10.09 -25.09
CA ARG A 416 17.22 -8.96 -24.56
C ARG A 416 16.52 -7.64 -24.85
N LEU A 417 16.85 -6.60 -24.09
CA LEU A 417 16.29 -5.26 -24.29
C LEU A 417 16.66 -4.67 -25.65
N GLU A 418 17.78 -5.10 -26.23
CA GLU A 418 18.16 -4.73 -27.60
C GLU A 418 17.14 -5.21 -28.64
N ASN A 419 16.45 -6.33 -28.41
CA ASN A 419 15.41 -6.82 -29.30
C ASN A 419 14.09 -6.02 -29.17
N LYS A 420 13.95 -5.17 -28.17
CA LYS A 420 12.67 -4.52 -27.84
C LYS A 420 12.05 -3.75 -29.01
N HIS A 421 12.87 -3.03 -29.78
CA HIS A 421 12.39 -2.24 -30.91
C HIS A 421 11.94 -3.11 -32.11
N LEU A 422 12.37 -4.37 -32.15
CA LEU A 422 12.01 -5.35 -33.17
C LEU A 422 10.76 -6.17 -32.80
N LEU A 423 10.20 -5.96 -31.61
CA LEU A 423 9.07 -6.72 -31.06
C LEU A 423 7.85 -5.83 -30.80
N PRO A 424 7.31 -5.14 -31.82
CA PRO A 424 6.21 -4.20 -31.65
C PRO A 424 4.95 -4.83 -31.03
N TYR A 425 4.60 -6.07 -31.39
CA TYR A 425 3.40 -6.75 -30.91
C TYR A 425 3.52 -7.15 -29.43
N LEU A 426 4.70 -7.58 -28.97
CA LEU A 426 4.97 -7.78 -27.55
C LEU A 426 4.81 -6.46 -26.76
N ASN A 427 5.41 -5.36 -27.23
CA ASN A 427 5.27 -4.06 -26.57
C ASN A 427 3.80 -3.61 -26.51
N ALA A 428 3.08 -3.77 -27.62
CA ALA A 428 1.66 -3.47 -27.72
C ALA A 428 0.82 -4.32 -26.75
N THR A 429 1.16 -5.60 -26.61
CA THR A 429 0.50 -6.51 -25.66
C THR A 429 0.73 -6.06 -24.22
N ILE A 430 1.96 -5.69 -23.84
CA ILE A 430 2.28 -5.21 -22.49
C ILE A 430 1.54 -3.89 -22.19
N ALA A 431 1.47 -2.98 -23.16
CA ALA A 431 0.74 -1.72 -23.04
C ALA A 431 -0.76 -1.98 -22.82
N GLU A 432 -1.34 -2.87 -23.61
CA GLU A 432 -2.75 -3.22 -23.52
C GLU A 432 -3.11 -3.95 -22.21
N VAL A 433 -2.26 -4.87 -21.74
CA VAL A 433 -2.41 -5.48 -20.41
C VAL A 433 -2.37 -4.40 -19.33
N SER A 434 -1.42 -3.46 -19.41
CA SER A 434 -1.28 -2.38 -18.42
C SER A 434 -2.52 -1.48 -18.39
N ARG A 435 -3.13 -1.21 -19.55
CA ARG A 435 -4.33 -0.40 -19.71
C ARG A 435 -5.57 -1.06 -19.07
N LEU A 436 -5.80 -2.34 -19.38
CA LEU A 436 -6.99 -3.09 -18.97
C LEU A 436 -6.90 -3.63 -17.54
N ALA A 437 -5.78 -4.25 -17.18
CA ALA A 437 -5.58 -4.80 -15.84
C ALA A 437 -5.64 -3.70 -14.78
N ASN A 438 -5.10 -2.52 -15.13
CA ASN A 438 -5.15 -1.31 -14.31
C ASN A 438 -4.82 -1.59 -12.83
N VAL A 439 -3.69 -2.28 -12.59
CA VAL A 439 -3.28 -2.80 -11.28
C VAL A 439 -3.33 -1.70 -10.19
N ALA A 440 -3.04 -0.45 -10.55
CA ALA A 440 -3.31 0.72 -9.72
C ALA A 440 -4.38 1.59 -10.39
N PRO A 441 -5.68 1.36 -10.14
CA PRO A 441 -6.77 2.05 -10.84
C PRO A 441 -6.91 3.52 -10.42
N THR A 442 -6.25 3.90 -9.34
CA THR A 442 -6.15 5.26 -8.84
C THR A 442 -4.71 5.60 -8.47
N THR A 443 -4.37 6.89 -8.45
CA THR A 443 -3.13 7.35 -7.83
C THR A 443 -3.10 6.95 -6.35
N ILE A 444 -1.90 6.76 -5.79
CA ILE A 444 -1.75 6.80 -4.33
C ILE A 444 -2.27 8.15 -3.84
N ALA A 445 -3.04 8.18 -2.75
CA ALA A 445 -3.61 9.43 -2.25
C ALA A 445 -2.54 10.52 -2.04
N HIS A 446 -2.86 11.71 -2.54
CA HIS A 446 -2.11 12.95 -2.35
C HIS A 446 -2.78 13.78 -1.25
N ARG A 447 -2.07 14.77 -0.72
CA ARG A 447 -2.59 15.74 0.26
C ARG A 447 -2.26 17.15 -0.20
N ALA A 448 -3.24 18.04 -0.16
CA ALA A 448 -3.03 19.45 -0.42
C ALA A 448 -2.11 20.07 0.67
N VAL A 449 -0.98 20.66 0.30
CA VAL A 449 -0.05 21.30 1.25
C VAL A 449 -0.40 22.76 1.54
N ALA A 450 -1.26 23.36 0.71
CA ALA A 450 -1.80 24.70 0.85
C ALA A 450 -3.25 24.74 0.34
N ASN A 451 -4.00 25.78 0.73
CA ASN A 451 -5.32 26.04 0.13
C ASN A 451 -5.14 26.33 -1.36
N CYS A 452 -5.93 25.67 -2.19
CA CYS A 452 -5.86 25.76 -3.64
C CYS A 452 -7.25 25.47 -4.24
N SER A 453 -7.35 25.45 -5.56
CA SER A 453 -8.56 25.06 -6.27
C SER A 453 -8.27 24.11 -7.41
N ILE A 454 -9.22 23.25 -7.77
CA ILE A 454 -9.14 22.32 -8.92
C ILE A 454 -10.44 22.47 -9.70
N LEU A 455 -10.34 22.76 -11.01
CA LEU A 455 -11.49 22.99 -11.88
C LEU A 455 -12.54 23.96 -11.28
N GLY A 456 -12.06 25.03 -10.63
CA GLY A 456 -12.91 26.04 -10.01
C GLY A 456 -13.51 25.67 -8.65
N TYR A 457 -13.18 24.50 -8.09
CA TYR A 457 -13.58 24.10 -6.74
C TYR A 457 -12.47 24.25 -5.72
N ASP A 458 -12.79 24.75 -4.53
CA ASP A 458 -11.85 24.95 -3.44
C ASP A 458 -11.42 23.62 -2.80
N VAL A 459 -10.12 23.47 -2.59
CA VAL A 459 -9.49 22.36 -1.87
C VAL A 459 -8.63 22.95 -0.76
N GLU A 460 -9.07 22.77 0.49
CA GLU A 460 -8.34 23.29 1.64
C GLU A 460 -7.07 22.46 1.92
N LYS A 461 -6.11 23.10 2.58
CA LYS A 461 -4.91 22.43 3.09
C LYS A 461 -5.30 21.20 3.91
N ASN A 462 -4.52 20.12 3.74
CA ASN A 462 -4.69 18.80 4.34
C ASN A 462 -5.81 17.93 3.78
N TRP A 463 -6.62 18.42 2.82
CA TRP A 463 -7.56 17.54 2.13
C TRP A 463 -6.80 16.51 1.29
N SER A 464 -7.31 15.28 1.29
CA SER A 464 -6.75 14.21 0.49
C SER A 464 -7.32 14.25 -0.92
N VAL A 465 -6.51 13.93 -1.92
CA VAL A 465 -6.90 13.95 -3.33
C VAL A 465 -6.43 12.67 -4.01
N ILE A 466 -7.30 12.03 -4.78
CA ILE A 466 -6.99 10.83 -5.58
C ILE A 466 -7.41 11.08 -7.03
N GLY A 467 -6.50 10.82 -7.97
CA GLY A 467 -6.82 10.78 -9.41
C GLY A 467 -7.22 9.37 -9.85
N SER A 468 -8.28 9.24 -10.63
CA SER A 468 -8.70 7.97 -11.23
C SER A 468 -7.94 7.72 -12.54
N LEU A 469 -6.91 6.89 -12.49
CA LEU A 469 -6.19 6.42 -13.68
C LEU A 469 -7.09 5.52 -14.54
N HIS A 470 -7.98 4.77 -13.90
CA HIS A 470 -9.01 3.99 -14.56
C HIS A 470 -9.90 4.83 -15.48
N SER A 471 -10.28 6.04 -15.05
CA SER A 471 -11.08 6.95 -15.90
C SER A 471 -10.36 7.43 -17.16
N ILE A 472 -9.04 7.28 -17.24
CA ILE A 472 -8.21 7.67 -18.38
C ILE A 472 -7.94 6.46 -19.27
N HIS A 473 -7.56 5.32 -18.67
CA HIS A 473 -7.17 4.12 -19.41
C HIS A 473 -8.37 3.41 -20.05
N LEU A 474 -9.60 3.62 -19.52
CA LEU A 474 -10.85 3.11 -20.07
C LEU A 474 -11.81 4.24 -20.49
N ASP A 475 -11.28 5.41 -20.85
CA ASP A 475 -12.07 6.51 -21.39
C ASP A 475 -12.62 6.14 -22.79
N PRO A 476 -13.95 5.99 -22.98
CA PRO A 476 -14.52 5.61 -24.28
C PRO A 476 -14.37 6.71 -25.35
N ASP A 477 -14.10 7.96 -24.97
CA ASP A 477 -13.90 9.05 -25.93
C ASP A 477 -12.55 8.94 -26.65
N HIS A 478 -11.60 8.21 -26.06
CA HIS A 478 -10.27 7.95 -26.65
C HIS A 478 -10.08 6.47 -27.04
N TRP A 479 -10.48 5.54 -26.16
CA TRP A 479 -10.27 4.11 -26.37
C TRP A 479 -11.50 3.47 -27.03
N VAL A 480 -11.45 3.31 -28.35
CA VAL A 480 -12.48 2.55 -29.10
C VAL A 480 -12.51 1.11 -28.61
N ASP A 481 -13.71 0.61 -28.27
CA ASP A 481 -13.94 -0.68 -27.60
C ASP A 481 -13.10 -0.83 -26.33
N ALA A 482 -13.19 0.15 -25.43
CA ALA A 482 -12.34 0.30 -24.25
C ALA A 482 -12.21 -0.96 -23.39
N ASP A 483 -13.25 -1.78 -23.29
CA ASP A 483 -13.26 -2.99 -22.44
C ASP A 483 -12.71 -4.24 -23.15
N SER A 484 -12.50 -4.20 -24.47
CA SER A 484 -11.96 -5.33 -25.25
C SER A 484 -10.45 -5.42 -25.08
N PHE A 485 -9.86 -6.62 -25.11
CA PHE A 485 -8.41 -6.82 -25.17
C PHE A 485 -7.94 -6.90 -26.63
N ARG A 486 -7.23 -5.87 -27.11
CA ARG A 486 -6.76 -5.72 -28.49
C ARG A 486 -5.43 -4.97 -28.52
N PRO A 487 -4.29 -5.68 -28.49
CA PRO A 487 -2.95 -5.09 -28.58
C PRO A 487 -2.77 -4.18 -29.80
N GLU A 488 -3.45 -4.48 -30.91
CA GLU A 488 -3.36 -3.74 -32.17
C GLU A 488 -3.67 -2.22 -32.03
N ARG A 489 -4.27 -1.77 -30.92
CA ARG A 489 -4.41 -0.34 -30.61
C ARG A 489 -3.08 0.41 -30.50
N PHE A 490 -2.02 -0.28 -30.11
CA PHE A 490 -0.69 0.31 -29.95
C PHE A 490 0.21 0.02 -31.16
N ILE A 491 -0.37 -0.30 -32.32
CA ILE A 491 0.36 -0.61 -33.54
C ILE A 491 -0.09 0.35 -34.64
N ASP A 492 0.85 1.02 -35.29
CA ASP A 492 0.57 1.91 -36.43
C ASP A 492 0.36 1.13 -37.74
N GLN A 493 0.07 1.86 -38.81
CA GLN A 493 -0.15 1.29 -40.16
C GLN A 493 1.10 0.61 -40.74
N ASN A 494 2.29 0.91 -40.20
CA ASN A 494 3.56 0.33 -40.62
C ASN A 494 3.95 -0.90 -39.78
N GLY A 495 3.13 -1.27 -38.79
CA GLY A 495 3.42 -2.36 -37.87
C GLY A 495 4.32 -1.98 -36.70
N ASN A 496 4.61 -0.69 -36.49
CA ASN A 496 5.45 -0.23 -35.38
C ASN A 496 4.62 -0.04 -34.11
N PHE A 497 5.26 -0.28 -32.96
CA PHE A 497 4.68 0.06 -31.68
C PHE A 497 4.59 1.58 -31.51
N VAL A 498 3.44 2.06 -31.06
CA VAL A 498 3.20 3.47 -30.71
C VAL A 498 2.86 3.57 -29.24
N ASP A 499 3.64 4.37 -28.50
CA ASP A 499 3.33 4.71 -27.12
C ASP A 499 2.22 5.76 -27.09
N ASP A 500 1.08 5.42 -26.50
CA ASP A 500 -0.06 6.32 -26.40
C ASP A 500 0.05 7.16 -25.10
N PRO A 501 0.11 8.50 -25.18
CA PRO A 501 0.21 9.35 -23.99
C PRO A 501 -1.01 9.27 -23.06
N TRP A 502 -2.11 8.62 -23.46
CA TRP A 502 -3.24 8.28 -22.60
C TRP A 502 -2.94 7.17 -21.59
N LEU A 503 -1.98 6.30 -21.88
CA LEU A 503 -1.57 5.25 -20.98
C LEU A 503 -0.53 5.78 -19.98
N ILE A 504 -0.96 6.05 -18.74
CA ILE A 504 -0.10 6.57 -17.66
C ILE A 504 -0.09 5.67 -16.40
N PRO A 505 0.24 4.36 -16.54
CA PRO A 505 0.18 3.39 -15.43
C PRO A 505 1.16 3.71 -14.28
N PHE A 506 2.17 4.52 -14.55
CA PHE A 506 3.18 4.96 -13.57
C PHE A 506 2.90 6.37 -13.00
N GLY A 507 1.76 6.98 -13.37
CA GLY A 507 1.44 8.37 -13.05
C GLY A 507 2.37 9.38 -13.72
N THR A 508 2.27 10.64 -13.31
CA THR A 508 3.08 11.75 -13.84
C THR A 508 3.52 12.69 -12.70
N GLY A 509 4.28 13.73 -13.03
CA GLY A 509 4.70 14.76 -12.08
C GLY A 509 5.80 14.30 -11.10
N ARG A 510 5.96 15.03 -10.00
CA ARG A 510 7.07 14.81 -9.04
C ARG A 510 6.93 13.50 -8.23
N ARG A 511 5.70 13.00 -8.15
CA ARG A 511 5.34 11.73 -7.50
C ARG A 511 5.23 10.55 -8.48
N LYS A 512 5.65 10.73 -9.75
CA LYS A 512 5.78 9.65 -10.72
C LYS A 512 6.57 8.47 -10.15
N CYS A 513 6.16 7.26 -10.52
CA CYS A 513 6.74 6.01 -10.02
C CYS A 513 8.27 6.02 -10.17
N PRO A 514 9.03 5.85 -9.07
CA PRO A 514 10.50 5.72 -9.14
C PRO A 514 10.95 4.43 -9.83
N GLY A 515 10.09 3.40 -9.85
CA GLY A 515 10.38 2.07 -10.38
C GLY A 515 10.02 1.83 -11.84
N GLU A 516 9.57 2.85 -12.59
CA GLU A 516 9.07 2.66 -13.96
C GLU A 516 10.05 1.92 -14.87
N ASN A 517 11.33 2.33 -14.88
CA ASN A 517 12.32 1.73 -15.76
C ASN A 517 12.52 0.24 -15.43
N LEU A 518 12.66 -0.10 -14.15
CA LEU A 518 12.74 -1.48 -13.70
C LEU A 518 11.49 -2.27 -14.12
N ALA A 519 10.30 -1.75 -13.82
CA ALA A 519 9.05 -2.43 -14.15
C ALA A 519 8.92 -2.69 -15.65
N ARG A 520 9.25 -1.72 -16.52
CA ARG A 520 9.21 -1.91 -17.97
C ARG A 520 10.21 -2.95 -18.47
N ILE A 521 11.41 -3.01 -17.87
CA ILE A 521 12.42 -4.03 -18.17
C ILE A 521 11.91 -5.41 -17.74
N SER A 522 11.44 -5.55 -16.50
CA SER A 522 10.90 -6.79 -15.96
C SER A 522 9.71 -7.29 -16.78
N LEU A 523 8.71 -6.44 -17.06
CA LEU A 523 7.54 -6.85 -17.85
C LEU A 523 7.94 -7.37 -19.23
N PHE A 524 8.85 -6.67 -19.91
CA PHE A 524 9.33 -7.10 -21.21
C PHE A 524 10.04 -8.46 -21.16
N LEU A 525 11.05 -8.59 -20.29
CA LEU A 525 11.87 -9.80 -20.23
C LEU A 525 11.09 -11.01 -19.70
N PHE A 526 10.30 -10.84 -18.63
CA PHE A 526 9.49 -11.94 -18.10
C PHE A 526 8.45 -12.41 -19.12
N ILE A 527 7.70 -11.50 -19.75
CA ILE A 527 6.67 -11.91 -20.72
C ILE A 527 7.30 -12.51 -21.97
N ALA A 528 8.40 -11.94 -22.49
CA ALA A 528 9.13 -12.51 -23.61
C ALA A 528 9.63 -13.93 -23.31
N SER A 529 10.33 -14.13 -22.19
CA SER A 529 10.88 -15.44 -21.80
C SER A 529 9.79 -16.49 -21.56
N LEU A 530 8.68 -16.09 -20.91
CA LEU A 530 7.55 -16.99 -20.67
C LEU A 530 6.85 -17.38 -21.97
N MET A 531 6.61 -16.41 -22.87
CA MET A 531 5.96 -16.69 -24.16
C MET A 531 6.87 -17.47 -25.10
N GLN A 532 8.19 -17.27 -25.04
CA GLN A 532 9.15 -18.03 -25.84
C GLN A 532 9.12 -19.52 -25.47
N LYS A 533 9.02 -19.87 -24.19
CA LYS A 533 9.16 -21.25 -23.71
C LYS A 533 7.85 -21.98 -23.44
N PHE A 534 6.75 -21.28 -23.20
CA PHE A 534 5.51 -21.89 -22.72
C PHE A 534 4.27 -21.40 -23.47
N ARG A 535 3.28 -22.28 -23.50
CA ARG A 535 1.92 -21.97 -23.92
C ARG A 535 0.99 -22.05 -22.70
N PHE A 536 0.25 -20.97 -22.48
CA PHE A 536 -0.70 -20.84 -21.39
C PHE A 536 -2.12 -21.01 -21.92
N SER A 537 -2.95 -21.71 -21.18
CA SER A 537 -4.37 -21.90 -21.52
C SER A 537 -5.22 -21.89 -20.25
N LEU A 538 -6.48 -21.56 -20.38
CA LEU A 538 -7.44 -21.72 -19.30
C LEU A 538 -7.64 -23.20 -19.00
N ALA A 539 -7.76 -23.56 -17.72
CA ALA A 539 -8.09 -24.94 -17.34
C ALA A 539 -9.46 -25.33 -17.92
N PRO A 540 -9.73 -26.62 -18.21
CA PRO A 540 -10.97 -27.04 -18.89
C PRO A 540 -12.28 -26.60 -18.23
N LYS A 541 -12.27 -26.33 -16.92
CA LYS A 541 -13.44 -25.86 -16.15
C LYS A 541 -13.67 -24.34 -16.27
N GLU A 542 -12.73 -23.59 -16.84
CA GLU A 542 -12.74 -22.13 -16.95
C GLU A 542 -13.16 -21.71 -18.37
N THR A 543 -14.42 -21.93 -18.75
CA THR A 543 -14.90 -21.70 -20.12
C THR A 543 -15.10 -20.21 -20.45
N ALA A 544 -15.56 -19.42 -19.49
CA ALA A 544 -15.76 -17.97 -19.62
C ALA A 544 -15.44 -17.25 -18.30
N PRO A 545 -14.16 -17.26 -17.86
CA PRO A 545 -13.79 -16.65 -16.59
C PRO A 545 -14.00 -15.14 -16.60
N CYS A 546 -14.40 -14.59 -15.46
CA CYS A 546 -14.35 -13.14 -15.23
C CYS A 546 -12.88 -12.72 -15.14
N LEU A 547 -12.44 -11.83 -16.03
CA LEU A 547 -11.06 -11.33 -16.05
C LEU A 547 -10.85 -10.16 -15.08
N LEU A 548 -11.92 -9.66 -14.45
CA LEU A 548 -11.80 -8.63 -13.41
C LEU A 548 -11.03 -9.21 -12.23
N GLY A 549 -9.98 -8.50 -11.81
CA GLY A 549 -9.14 -8.93 -10.72
C GLY A 549 -9.81 -8.91 -9.35
N VAL A 550 -9.06 -9.29 -8.34
CA VAL A 550 -9.49 -9.19 -6.94
C VAL A 550 -9.23 -7.77 -6.43
N ASN A 551 -10.25 -7.15 -5.84
CA ASN A 551 -10.16 -5.78 -5.30
C ASN A 551 -9.14 -5.68 -4.15
N GLY A 552 -8.59 -4.48 -3.94
CA GLY A 552 -7.59 -4.19 -2.92
C GLY A 552 -6.99 -2.79 -3.13
N PHE A 553 -5.89 -2.48 -2.43
CA PHE A 553 -5.11 -1.26 -2.70
C PHE A 553 -4.53 -1.27 -4.12
N THR A 554 -4.12 -2.44 -4.59
CA THR A 554 -3.89 -2.76 -6.00
C THR A 554 -4.87 -3.85 -6.43
N ILE A 555 -5.12 -3.98 -7.73
CA ILE A 555 -5.89 -5.08 -8.29
C ILE A 555 -4.94 -6.25 -8.58
N SER A 556 -5.22 -7.43 -8.02
CA SER A 556 -4.47 -8.66 -8.34
C SER A 556 -5.22 -9.49 -9.38
N PRO A 557 -4.56 -10.43 -10.09
CA PRO A 557 -5.22 -11.33 -11.04
C PRO A 557 -6.46 -12.04 -10.45
N PRO A 558 -7.45 -12.38 -11.31
CA PRO A 558 -8.67 -13.09 -10.90
C PRO A 558 -8.35 -14.48 -10.35
N ARG A 559 -9.26 -15.09 -9.57
CA ARG A 559 -9.05 -16.44 -9.03
C ARG A 559 -9.46 -17.49 -10.06
N ILE A 560 -8.55 -17.83 -10.97
CA ILE A 560 -8.77 -18.80 -12.04
C ILE A 560 -7.64 -19.82 -12.12
N ASN A 561 -7.95 -20.97 -12.70
CA ASN A 561 -6.94 -21.99 -12.97
C ASN A 561 -6.45 -21.93 -14.42
N ILE A 562 -5.14 -22.08 -14.60
CA ILE A 562 -4.46 -22.14 -15.89
C ILE A 562 -3.74 -23.47 -16.05
N VAL A 563 -3.45 -23.83 -17.29
CA VAL A 563 -2.59 -24.95 -17.67
C VAL A 563 -1.41 -24.42 -18.47
N ILE A 564 -0.21 -24.84 -18.08
CA ILE A 564 1.04 -24.45 -18.71
C ILE A 564 1.60 -25.66 -19.46
N LYS A 565 1.90 -25.47 -20.74
CA LYS A 565 2.55 -26.48 -21.58
C LYS A 565 3.89 -25.96 -22.08
N SER A 566 4.87 -26.85 -22.18
CA SER A 566 6.13 -26.52 -22.84
C SER A 566 5.90 -26.27 -24.34
N ARG A 567 6.61 -25.30 -24.90
CA ARG A 567 6.74 -25.13 -26.34
C ARG A 567 7.95 -25.95 -26.79
N SER A 568 7.75 -27.22 -27.12
CA SER A 568 8.67 -27.95 -28.00
C SER A 568 8.40 -27.51 -29.44
N SER A 569 9.46 -27.25 -30.21
CA SER A 569 9.34 -26.90 -31.62
C SER A 569 8.59 -27.99 -32.39
N ASP A 570 7.37 -27.71 -32.86
CA ASP A 570 6.79 -28.41 -34.00
C ASP A 570 7.51 -27.95 -35.30
N LYS A 571 8.82 -28.18 -35.35
CA LYS A 571 9.68 -28.09 -36.54
C LYS A 571 10.85 -29.07 -36.38
N ALA A 572 10.57 -30.33 -36.71
CA ALA A 572 11.56 -31.25 -37.26
C ALA A 572 11.65 -31.02 -38.77
#